data_AF-A0A2G0E5W5-F1
#
_entry.id   AF-A0A2G0E5W5-F1
#
_cell.length_a   1.000
_cell.length_b   1.000
_cell.length_c   1.000
_cell.angle_alpha   90.00
_cell.angle_beta   90.00
_cell.angle_gamma   90.00
#
_symmetry.space_group_name_H-M   'P 1'
#
loop_
_entity.id
_entity.type
_entity.pdbx_description
1 polymer ?
#
loop_
_entity_poly.entity_id
_entity_poly.type
_entity_poly.pdbx_seq_one_letter_code
_entity_poly.pdbx_strand_id
1 'polypeptide(L)'
;MNILVTGSNGFIGKNLVAELKNEGFTDILSFDRETPVHLLDEYCKKADFVFHLAGVNRPKDDAEFMKGNFGFTSELLEKLKVHGNTCPVMLSSSIQAELDNSYGKSK
;
A
#
# COMPACT_ATOMS: atom_id res chain seq x y z
N MET A 1 8.78 16.25 0.38
CA MET A 1 7.87 15.46 1.25
C MET A 1 7.84 14.07 0.67
N ASN A 2 8.32 13.07 1.41
CA ASN A 2 8.43 11.69 0.94
C ASN A 2 7.06 11.01 0.98
N ILE A 3 6.48 10.75 -0.20
CA ILE A 3 5.18 10.09 -0.31
C ILE A 3 5.39 8.64 -0.73
N LEU A 4 5.10 7.69 0.16
CA LEU A 4 5.11 6.28 -0.16
C LEU A 4 3.80 5.87 -0.81
N VAL A 5 3.87 5.31 -2.02
CA VAL A 5 2.71 4.76 -2.73
C VAL A 5 2.94 3.26 -2.92
N THR A 6 2.26 2.44 -2.11
CA THR A 6 2.25 0.99 -2.32
C THR A 6 1.20 0.60 -3.37
N GLY A 7 1.45 -0.44 -4.16
CA GLY A 7 0.61 -0.74 -5.32
C GLY A 7 0.78 0.28 -6.46
N SER A 8 1.94 0.96 -6.52
CA SER A 8 2.26 2.04 -7.46
C SER A 8 2.09 1.66 -8.93
N ASN A 9 2.34 0.40 -9.31
CA ASN A 9 2.20 -0.09 -10.68
C ASN A 9 0.75 -0.53 -11.04
N GLY A 10 -0.17 -0.49 -10.07
CA GLY A 10 -1.60 -0.77 -10.28
C GLY A 10 -2.33 0.37 -10.99
N PHE A 11 -3.60 0.14 -11.36
CA PHE A 11 -4.39 1.14 -12.09
C PHE A 11 -4.53 2.46 -11.32
N ILE A 12 -4.96 2.41 -10.05
CA ILE A 12 -5.09 3.61 -9.21
C ILE A 12 -3.71 4.20 -8.91
N GLY A 13 -2.74 3.36 -8.55
CA GLY A 13 -1.38 3.78 -8.20
C GLY A 13 -0.69 4.58 -9.31
N LYS A 14 -0.75 4.11 -10.56
CA LYS A 14 -0.15 4.79 -11.71
C LYS A 14 -0.72 6.20 -11.92
N ASN A 15 -2.05 6.32 -11.84
CA ASN A 15 -2.72 7.60 -12.02
C ASN A 15 -2.43 8.53 -10.84
N LEU A 16 -2.43 8.03 -9.60
CA LEU A 16 -2.06 8.82 -8.43
C LEU A 16 -0.61 9.33 -8.52
N VAL A 17 0.34 8.47 -8.91
CA VAL A 17 1.75 8.86 -9.08
C VAL A 17 1.90 9.91 -10.18
N ALA A 18 1.16 9.79 -11.28
CA ALA A 18 1.15 10.80 -12.34
C ALA A 18 0.61 12.14 -11.83
N GLU A 19 -0.50 12.12 -11.08
CA GLU A 19 -1.12 13.32 -10.53
C GLU A 19 -0.24 14.00 -9.48
N LEU A 20 0.36 13.24 -8.57
CA LEU A 20 1.30 13.78 -7.58
C LEU A 20 2.48 14.48 -8.26
N LYS A 21 3.00 13.93 -9.36
CA LYS A 21 4.04 14.60 -10.15
C LYS A 21 3.54 15.88 -10.81
N ASN A 22 2.31 15.88 -11.32
CA ASN A 22 1.67 17.05 -11.93
C ASN A 22 1.48 18.19 -10.91
N GLU A 23 1.13 17.85 -9.68
CA GLU A 23 1.05 18.77 -8.53
C GLU A 23 2.43 19.22 -8.00
N GLY A 24 3.52 18.76 -8.60
CA GLY A 24 4.88 19.19 -8.27
C GLY A 24 5.58 18.37 -7.17
N PHE A 25 5.02 17.25 -6.72
CA PHE A 25 5.71 16.35 -5.79
C PHE A 25 6.81 15.57 -6.51
N THR A 26 8.04 15.68 -6.02
CA THR A 26 9.22 15.01 -6.59
C THR A 26 9.61 13.75 -5.83
N ASP A 27 9.35 13.69 -4.52
CA ASP A 27 9.87 12.65 -3.63
C ASP A 27 8.85 11.49 -3.47
N ILE A 28 8.54 10.81 -4.57
CA ILE A 28 7.57 9.71 -4.58
C ILE A 28 8.30 8.37 -4.45
N LEU A 29 8.10 7.70 -3.31
CA LEU A 29 8.62 6.37 -3.02
C LEU A 29 7.61 5.33 -3.55
N SER A 30 7.80 4.87 -4.79
CA SER A 30 6.91 3.87 -5.41
C SER A 30 7.28 2.46 -4.93
N PHE A 31 6.30 1.70 -4.47
CA PHE A 31 6.49 0.32 -4.02
C PHE A 31 5.43 -0.61 -4.63
N ASP A 32 5.87 -1.63 -5.35
CA ASP A 32 5.01 -2.65 -5.95
C ASP A 32 5.72 -4.02 -5.97
N ARG A 33 5.12 -5.00 -6.66
CA ARG A 33 5.59 -6.39 -6.69
C ARG A 33 6.98 -6.55 -7.32
N GLU A 34 7.42 -5.62 -8.14
CA GLU A 34 8.74 -5.63 -8.79
C GLU A 34 9.78 -4.88 -7.94
N THR A 35 9.35 -4.17 -6.90
CA THR A 35 10.24 -3.45 -6.00
C THR A 35 10.91 -4.42 -5.02
N PRO A 36 12.24 -4.37 -4.84
CA PRO A 36 12.93 -5.16 -3.83
C PRO A 36 12.36 -4.95 -2.43
N VAL A 37 12.04 -6.06 -1.75
CA VAL A 37 11.34 -6.03 -0.44
C VAL A 37 12.09 -5.21 0.62
N HIS A 38 13.42 -5.21 0.61
CA HIS A 38 14.22 -4.44 1.57
C HIS A 38 13.96 -2.92 1.51
N LEU A 39 13.53 -2.40 0.35
CA LEU A 39 13.20 -0.98 0.18
C LEU A 39 11.95 -0.58 0.96
N LEU A 40 11.05 -1.52 1.29
CA LEU A 40 9.89 -1.23 2.12
C LEU A 40 10.32 -0.68 3.49
N ASP A 41 11.34 -1.29 4.09
CA ASP A 41 11.88 -0.88 5.38
C ASP A 41 12.48 0.53 5.29
N GLU A 42 13.28 0.79 4.26
CA GLU A 42 13.85 2.11 4.02
C GLU A 42 12.80 3.19 3.75
N TYR A 43 11.75 2.85 3.00
CA TYR A 43 10.68 3.78 2.67
C TYR A 43 9.82 4.09 3.89
N CYS A 44 9.49 3.08 4.71
CA CYS A 44 8.78 3.28 5.97
C CYS A 44 9.56 4.15 6.95
N LYS A 45 10.89 4.13 6.92
CA LYS A 45 11.71 5.03 7.74
C LYS A 45 11.64 6.50 7.29
N LYS A 46 11.45 6.75 5.99
CA LYS A 46 11.56 8.08 5.37
C LYS A 46 10.22 8.75 5.05
N ALA A 47 9.15 7.96 4.95
CA ALA A 47 7.85 8.45 4.48
C ALA A 47 7.26 9.52 5.40
N ASP A 48 6.79 10.62 4.81
CA ASP A 48 6.02 11.66 5.48
C ASP A 48 4.50 11.41 5.34
N PHE A 49 4.10 10.59 4.37
CA PHE A 49 2.73 10.13 4.15
C PHE A 49 2.73 8.82 3.36
N VAL A 50 1.75 7.96 3.62
CA VAL A 50 1.58 6.69 2.89
C VAL A 50 0.21 6.61 2.21
N PHE A 51 0.22 6.38 0.90
CA PHE A 51 -0.93 5.87 0.16
C PHE A 51 -0.81 4.35 0.02
N HIS A 52 -1.64 3.61 0.76
CA HIS A 52 -1.68 2.16 0.70
C HIS A 52 -2.73 1.68 -0.30
N LEU A 53 -2.30 1.43 -1.55
CA LEU A 53 -3.14 0.94 -2.64
C LEU A 53 -2.84 -0.51 -3.02
N ALA A 54 -1.90 -1.16 -2.34
CA ALA A 54 -1.61 -2.56 -2.54
C ALA A 54 -2.81 -3.41 -2.09
N GLY A 55 -3.28 -4.28 -2.98
CA GLY A 55 -4.33 -5.23 -2.65
C GLY A 55 -4.49 -6.31 -3.71
N VAL A 56 -4.96 -7.47 -3.26
CA VAL A 56 -5.30 -8.62 -4.10
C VAL A 56 -6.80 -8.62 -4.34
N ASN A 57 -7.18 -8.60 -5.62
CA ASN A 57 -8.59 -8.59 -6.06
C ASN A 57 -8.97 -9.81 -6.94
N ARG A 58 -7.99 -10.60 -7.41
CA ARG A 58 -8.19 -11.79 -8.26
C ARG A 58 -7.14 -12.87 -7.97
N PRO A 59 -7.20 -13.52 -6.80
CA PRO A 59 -6.28 -14.57 -6.45
C PRO A 59 -6.64 -15.88 -7.16
N LYS A 60 -5.73 -16.84 -7.11
CA LYS A 60 -6.01 -18.22 -7.53
C LYS A 60 -6.65 -19.03 -6.40
N ASP A 61 -6.48 -18.61 -5.16
CA ASP A 61 -6.99 -19.23 -3.94
C ASP A 61 -7.44 -18.13 -2.96
N ASP A 62 -8.58 -18.33 -2.30
CA ASP A 62 -9.12 -17.42 -1.30
C ASP A 62 -8.13 -17.10 -0.16
N ALA A 63 -7.23 -18.02 0.19
CA ALA A 63 -6.20 -17.77 1.21
C ALA A 63 -5.23 -16.64 0.82
N GLU A 64 -5.05 -16.37 -0.48
CA GLU A 64 -4.20 -15.28 -0.97
C GLU A 64 -4.81 -13.90 -0.69
N PHE A 65 -6.13 -13.79 -0.48
CA PHE A 65 -6.76 -12.53 -0.07
C PHE A 65 -6.28 -12.09 1.31
N MET A 66 -6.36 -12.99 2.30
CA MET A 66 -5.92 -12.68 3.67
C MET A 66 -4.42 -12.41 3.72
N LYS A 67 -3.62 -13.24 3.05
CA LYS A 67 -2.17 -13.02 3.01
C LYS A 67 -1.80 -11.71 2.31
N GLY A 68 -2.44 -11.41 1.19
CA GLY A 68 -2.09 -10.29 0.33
C GLY A 68 -2.63 -8.94 0.79
N ASN A 69 -3.83 -8.90 1.36
CA ASN A 69 -4.44 -7.67 1.89
C ASN A 69 -4.03 -7.51 3.37
N PHE A 70 -4.65 -8.27 4.27
CA PHE A 70 -4.40 -8.17 5.71
C PHE A 70 -2.92 -8.37 6.10
N GLY A 71 -2.26 -9.38 5.53
CA GLY A 71 -0.86 -9.68 5.83
C GLY A 71 0.09 -8.55 5.44
N PHE A 72 -0.04 -8.02 4.21
CA PHE A 72 0.83 -6.94 3.74
C PHE A 72 0.54 -5.60 4.42
N THR A 73 -0.73 -5.28 4.70
CA THR A 73 -1.08 -4.10 5.50
C THR A 73 -0.46 -4.19 6.90
N SER A 74 -0.51 -5.37 7.54
CA SER A 74 0.11 -5.58 8.86
C SER A 74 1.63 -5.40 8.81
N GLU A 75 2.29 -5.91 7.77
CA GLU A 75 3.74 -5.75 7.56
C GLU A 75 4.13 -4.26 7.41
N LEU A 76 3.41 -3.51 6.58
CA LEU A 76 3.62 -2.08 6.39
C LEU A 76 3.52 -1.30 7.72
N LEU A 77 2.45 -1.55 8.49
CA LEU A 77 2.21 -0.86 9.75
C LEU A 77 3.26 -1.22 10.81
N GLU A 78 3.69 -2.48 10.88
CA GLU A 78 4.74 -2.90 11.79
C GLU A 78 6.09 -2.26 11.43
N LYS A 79 6.41 -2.15 10.13
CA LYS A 79 7.61 -1.45 9.66
C LYS A 79 7.62 0.02 10.07
N LEU A 80 6.51 0.74 9.85
CA LEU A 80 6.35 2.12 10.29
C LEU A 80 6.56 2.25 11.81
N LYS A 81 5.96 1.35 12.58
CA LYS A 81 6.07 1.30 14.04
C LYS A 81 7.50 1.03 14.53
N VAL A 82 8.23 0.10 13.92
CA VAL A 82 9.63 -0.21 14.25
C VAL A 82 10.53 1.03 14.06
N HIS A 83 10.25 1.84 13.05
CA HIS A 83 10.98 3.09 12.80
C HIS A 83 10.46 4.28 13.62
N GLY A 84 9.43 4.09 14.45
CA GLY A 84 8.77 5.17 15.18
C GLY A 84 8.12 6.21 14.27
N ASN A 85 7.84 5.84 13.01
CA ASN A 85 7.25 6.75 12.03
C ASN A 85 5.73 6.77 12.17
N THR A 86 5.21 7.91 12.62
CA THR A 86 3.78 8.15 12.82
C THR A 86 3.13 8.90 11.66
N CYS A 87 3.73 8.87 10.46
CA CYS A 87 3.15 9.53 9.30
C CYS A 87 1.72 9.04 9.03
N PRO A 88 0.83 9.92 8.50
CA PRO A 88 -0.51 9.50 8.16
C PRO A 88 -0.51 8.42 7.08
N VAL A 89 -1.41 7.44 7.24
CA VAL A 89 -1.60 6.34 6.29
C VAL A 89 -3.02 6.38 5.77
N MET A 90 -3.16 6.57 4.46
CA MET A 90 -4.43 6.38 3.75
C MET A 90 -4.52 4.91 3.31
N LEU A 91 -5.45 4.17 3.90
CA LEU A 91 -5.76 2.80 3.50
C LEU A 91 -6.89 2.82 2.47
N SER A 92 -6.68 2.16 1.33
CA SER A 92 -7.77 1.89 0.40
C SER A 92 -8.41 0.53 0.69
N SER A 93 -9.75 0.50 0.62
CA SER A 93 -10.55 -0.71 0.80
C SER A 93 -11.52 -0.87 -0.37
N SER A 94 -12.49 -1.77 -0.25
CA SER A 94 -13.49 -2.03 -1.29
C SER A 94 -14.89 -1.79 -0.75
N ILE A 95 -15.81 -1.39 -1.63
CA ILE A 95 -17.26 -1.38 -1.33
C ILE A 95 -17.78 -2.76 -0.90
N GLN A 96 -17.04 -3.83 -1.21
CA GLN A 96 -17.37 -5.19 -0.79
C GLN A 96 -16.86 -5.54 0.61
N ALA A 97 -16.14 -4.65 1.30
CA ALA A 97 -15.62 -4.91 2.65
C ALA A 97 -16.75 -5.24 3.64
N GLU A 98 -17.95 -4.71 3.42
CA GLU A 98 -19.14 -4.98 4.23
C GLU A 98 -19.81 -6.33 3.89
N LEU A 99 -19.40 -7.02 2.83
CA LEU A 99 -19.97 -8.29 2.41
C LEU A 99 -19.31 -9.46 3.16
N ASP A 100 -20.14 -10.42 3.58
CA ASP A 100 -19.70 -11.65 4.23
C ASP A 100 -19.14 -12.67 3.21
N ASN A 101 -18.05 -12.31 2.54
CA ASN A 101 -17.32 -13.19 1.62
C ASN A 101 -15.80 -13.08 1.85
N SER A 102 -15.01 -14.02 1.29
CA SER A 102 -13.56 -14.10 1.50
C SER A 102 -12.81 -12.82 1.11
N TYR A 103 -13.29 -12.12 0.07
CA TYR A 103 -12.71 -10.86 -0.37
C TYR A 103 -13.03 -9.72 0.59
N GLY A 104 -14.30 -9.56 0.99
CA GLY A 104 -14.76 -8.54 1.94
C GLY A 104 -14.04 -8.66 3.29
N LYS A 105 -13.97 -9.87 3.85
CA LYS A 105 -13.27 -10.17 5.11
C LYS A 105 -11.77 -9.87 5.09
N SER A 106 -11.16 -9.79 3.91
CA SER A 106 -9.72 -9.53 3.77
C SER A 106 -9.35 -8.05 3.70
N LYS A 107 -10.34 -7.18 3.52
CA LYS A 107 -10.17 -5.73 3.30
C LYS A 107 -10.37 -4.94 4.58
#